data_AF-A0A537LMM7-F1
#
_entry.id   AF-A0A537LMM7-F1
#
_cell.length_a   1.000
_cell.length_b   1.000
_cell.length_c   1.000
_cell.angle_alpha   90.00
_cell.angle_beta   90.00
_cell.angle_gamma   90.00
#
_symmetry.space_group_name_H-M   'P 1'
#
loop_
_entity.id
_entity.type
_entity.pdbx_description
1 polymer ?
#
loop_
_entity_poly.entity_id
_entity_poly.type
_entity_poly.pdbx_seq_one_letter_code
_entity_poly.pdbx_strand_id
1 'polypeptide(L)'
;MSGHDPTQDGRPKLRASVKMRYDPVRKRFVLLLPEKAVLLSETAAEILQLCDGGSTVAELIADLERKYPTAELRADVVEFLSQAVSKRWVEWVLPA
;
A
#
# COMPACT_ATOMS: atom_id res chain seq x y z
N MET A 1 -17.70 -8.31 -20.22
CA MET A 1 -17.73 -9.24 -19.07
C MET A 1 -16.41 -9.05 -18.34
N SER A 2 -16.48 -8.97 -17.01
CA SER A 2 -15.56 -8.24 -16.11
C SER A 2 -14.08 -8.51 -16.35
N GLY A 3 -13.33 -7.45 -16.66
CA GLY A 3 -11.88 -7.43 -16.57
C GLY A 3 -11.49 -7.44 -15.10
N HIS A 4 -11.30 -8.62 -14.53
CA HIS A 4 -10.62 -8.76 -13.26
C HIS A 4 -9.13 -8.53 -13.56
N ASP A 5 -8.64 -7.34 -13.23
CA ASP A 5 -7.21 -7.06 -13.35
C ASP A 5 -6.49 -8.00 -12.36
N PRO A 6 -5.50 -8.79 -12.80
CA PRO A 6 -4.82 -9.76 -11.92
C PRO A 6 -4.14 -9.11 -10.72
N THR A 7 -3.97 -7.78 -10.71
CA THR A 7 -3.51 -7.05 -9.53
C THR A 7 -4.56 -6.94 -8.42
N GLN A 8 -5.85 -7.18 -8.69
CA GLN A 8 -6.92 -7.07 -7.68
C GLN A 8 -6.90 -8.19 -6.65
N ASP A 9 -6.55 -9.42 -7.06
CA ASP A 9 -6.39 -10.57 -6.17
C ASP A 9 -4.99 -10.62 -5.52
N GLY A 10 -4.06 -9.81 -6.04
CA GLY A 10 -2.72 -9.68 -5.48
C GLY A 10 -2.79 -9.29 -4.00
N ARG A 11 -2.01 -9.97 -3.18
CA ARG A 11 -1.88 -9.66 -1.74
C ARG A 11 -0.60 -8.87 -1.52
N PRO A 12 -0.66 -7.52 -1.48
CA PRO A 12 0.52 -6.71 -1.25
C PRO A 12 0.98 -6.88 0.19
N LYS A 13 2.28 -7.12 0.37
CA LYS A 13 2.92 -7.22 1.68
C LYS A 13 4.14 -6.31 1.75
N LEU A 14 4.27 -5.59 2.87
CA LEU A 14 5.50 -4.86 3.17
C LEU A 14 6.69 -5.82 3.26
N ARG A 15 7.76 -5.52 2.52
CA ARG A 15 8.97 -6.35 2.53
C ARG A 15 9.67 -6.28 3.88
N ALA A 16 10.29 -7.37 4.30
CA ALA A 16 10.98 -7.45 5.59
C ALA A 16 12.15 -6.44 5.75
N SER A 17 12.77 -6.03 4.64
CA SER A 17 13.84 -5.03 4.63
C SER A 17 13.33 -3.60 4.88
N VAL A 18 12.02 -3.39 4.92
CA VAL A 18 11.37 -2.09 4.96
C VAL A 18 10.63 -1.95 6.27
N LYS A 19 10.81 -0.83 6.96
CA LYS A 19 10.16 -0.56 8.24
C LYS A 19 9.36 0.72 8.18
N MET A 20 8.07 0.63 8.42
CA MET A 20 7.24 1.82 8.59
C MET A 20 7.34 2.31 10.04
N ARG A 21 7.55 3.61 10.22
CA ARG A 21 7.59 4.27 11.53
C ARG A 21 6.77 5.54 11.52
N TYR A 22 6.18 5.89 12.66
CA TYR A 22 5.58 7.20 12.83
C TYR A 22 6.64 8.20 13.29
N ASP A 23 6.74 9.32 12.59
CA ASP A 23 7.59 10.46 12.95
C ASP A 23 6.72 11.49 13.70
N PRO A 24 6.92 11.67 15.02
CA PRO A 24 6.10 12.60 15.81
C PRO A 24 6.42 14.07 15.56
N VAL A 25 7.60 14.38 14.99
CA VAL A 25 8.01 15.76 14.67
C VAL A 25 7.23 16.26 13.46
N ARG A 26 7.11 15.42 12.43
CA ARG A 26 6.37 15.70 11.20
C ARG A 26 4.91 15.27 11.25
N LYS A 27 4.53 14.54 12.31
CA LYS A 27 3.22 13.91 12.51
C LYS A 27 2.77 13.06 11.30
N ARG A 28 3.72 12.33 10.71
CA ARG A 28 3.50 11.52 9.51
C ARG A 28 4.24 10.20 9.61
N PHE A 29 3.79 9.22 8.84
CA PHE A 29 4.52 7.97 8.70
C PHE A 29 5.72 8.15 7.76
N VAL A 30 6.80 7.48 8.09
CA VAL A 30 8.03 7.39 7.30
C VAL A 30 8.32 5.92 7.02
N LEU A 31 8.67 5.64 5.79
CA LEU A 31 9.13 4.34 5.35
C LEU A 31 10.66 4.33 5.37
N LEU A 32 11.23 3.53 6.27
CA LEU A 32 12.67 3.33 6.40
C LEU A 32 13.08 2.20 5.47
N LEU A 33 13.85 2.55 4.45
CA LEU A 33 14.50 1.63 3.52
C LEU A 33 15.99 1.56 3.85
N PRO A 34 16.70 0.49 3.46
CA PRO A 34 18.14 0.39 3.67
C PRO A 34 18.91 1.56 3.02
N GLU A 35 18.44 2.06 1.87
CA GLU A 35 19.10 3.14 1.14
C GLU A 35 18.60 4.55 1.52
N LYS A 36 17.37 4.70 2.05
CA LYS A 36 16.76 6.02 2.32
C LYS A 36 15.53 5.96 3.23
N ALA A 37 15.16 7.09 3.82
CA ALA A 37 13.86 7.29 4.45
C ALA A 37 12.92 8.01 3.48
N VAL A 38 11.71 7.49 3.29
CA VAL A 38 10.67 8.10 2.46
C VAL A 38 9.55 8.60 3.35
N LEU A 39 9.19 9.87 3.23
CA LEU A 39 8.04 10.42 3.94
C LEU A 39 6.76 9.98 3.23
N LEU A 40 5.84 9.37 3.97
CA LEU A 40 4.54 8.95 3.45
C LEU A 40 3.50 10.04 3.70
N SER A 41 2.61 10.21 2.72
CA SER A 41 1.35 10.91 2.93
C SER A 41 0.42 10.07 3.80
N GLU A 42 -0.62 10.67 4.37
CA GLU A 42 -1.60 9.98 5.22
C GLU A 42 -2.24 8.79 4.48
N THR A 43 -2.71 9.01 3.25
CA THR A 43 -3.27 7.97 2.38
C THR A 43 -2.26 6.85 2.09
N ALA A 44 -1.01 7.21 1.75
CA ALA A 44 0.04 6.23 1.46
C ALA A 44 0.37 5.37 2.70
N ALA A 45 0.34 5.97 3.88
CA ALA A 45 0.54 5.26 5.14
C ALA A 45 -0.61 4.29 5.40
N GLU A 46 -1.86 4.71 5.24
CA GLU A 46 -3.02 3.82 5.38
C GLU A 46 -2.97 2.64 4.40
N ILE A 47 -2.65 2.90 3.12
CA ILE A 47 -2.48 1.84 2.12
C ILE A 47 -1.42 0.83 2.60
N LEU A 48 -0.24 1.30 3.01
CA LEU A 48 0.83 0.42 3.47
C LEU A 48 0.51 -0.29 4.80
N GLN A 49 -0.28 0.32 5.69
CA GLN A 49 -0.75 -0.32 6.92
C GLN A 49 -1.67 -1.51 6.66
N LEU A 50 -2.47 -1.43 5.60
CA LEU A 50 -3.34 -2.51 5.17
C LEU A 50 -2.58 -3.60 4.36
N CYS A 51 -1.37 -3.30 3.88
CA CYS A 51 -0.50 -4.22 3.14
C CYS A 51 0.24 -5.21 4.07
N ASP A 52 -0.50 -6.12 4.71
CA ASP A 52 0.06 -7.18 5.57
C ASP A 52 0.36 -8.49 4.80
N GLY A 53 -0.16 -8.62 3.57
CA GLY A 53 -0.12 -9.86 2.77
C GLY A 53 -1.30 -10.80 3.01
N GLY A 54 -2.24 -10.44 3.89
CA GLY A 54 -3.51 -11.13 4.09
C GLY A 54 -4.63 -10.59 3.19
N SER A 55 -4.73 -9.26 3.09
CA SER A 55 -5.77 -8.58 2.31
C SER A 55 -5.38 -8.43 0.84
N THR A 56 -6.36 -8.56 -0.05
CA THR A 56 -6.17 -8.31 -1.48
C THR A 56 -6.32 -6.83 -1.81
N VAL A 57 -5.74 -6.37 -2.92
CA VAL A 57 -5.88 -4.96 -3.36
C VAL A 57 -7.34 -4.52 -3.43
N ALA A 58 -8.25 -5.39 -3.86
CA ALA A 58 -9.67 -5.08 -3.87
C ALA A 58 -10.24 -4.80 -2.47
N GLU A 59 -9.86 -5.58 -1.46
CA GLU A 59 -10.29 -5.36 -0.08
C GLU A 59 -9.69 -4.09 0.52
N LEU A 60 -8.41 -3.83 0.24
CA LEU A 60 -7.74 -2.58 0.63
C LEU A 60 -8.49 -1.36 0.10
N ILE A 61 -8.80 -1.36 -1.20
CA ILE A 61 -9.54 -0.26 -1.85
C ILE A 61 -10.93 -0.12 -1.23
N ALA A 62 -11.65 -1.22 -1.04
CA ALA A 62 -12.99 -1.18 -0.45
C ALA A 62 -13.02 -0.65 0.99
N ASP A 63 -11.96 -0.90 1.78
CA ASP A 63 -11.85 -0.34 3.14
C ASP A 63 -11.51 1.16 3.11
N LEU A 64 -10.62 1.57 2.21
CA LEU A 64 -10.26 2.96 2.01
C LEU A 64 -11.42 3.79 1.47
N GLU A 65 -12.18 3.29 0.50
CA GLU A 65 -13.37 3.95 -0.03
C GLU A 65 -14.46 4.06 1.04
N ARG A 66 -14.55 3.10 1.99
CA ARG A 66 -15.45 3.22 3.14
C ARG A 66 -15.03 4.34 4.10
N LYS A 67 -13.73 4.54 4.31
CA LYS A 67 -13.20 5.63 5.15
C LYS A 67 -13.24 7.00 4.46
N TYR A 68 -13.02 7.02 3.15
CA TYR A 68 -12.94 8.22 2.33
C TYR A 68 -13.90 8.13 1.12
N PRO A 69 -15.23 8.15 1.35
CA PRO A 69 -16.23 7.93 0.30
C PRO A 69 -16.25 8.99 -0.79
N THR A 70 -15.63 10.15 -0.55
CA THR A 70 -15.54 11.27 -1.50
C THR A 70 -14.25 11.26 -2.33
N ALA A 71 -13.33 10.33 -2.09
CA ALA A 71 -12.04 10.28 -2.76
C ALA A 71 -11.98 9.07 -3.72
N GLU A 72 -11.65 9.32 -4.98
CA GLU A 72 -11.40 8.26 -5.98
C GLU A 72 -10.03 7.63 -5.76
N LEU A 73 -9.93 6.76 -4.75
CA LEU A 73 -8.66 6.18 -4.32
C LEU A 73 -8.23 4.97 -5.16
N ARG A 74 -9.14 4.32 -5.89
CA ARG A 74 -8.84 3.09 -6.63
C ARG A 74 -7.63 3.23 -7.58
N ALA A 75 -7.65 4.26 -8.44
CA ALA A 75 -6.56 4.48 -9.40
C ALA A 75 -5.25 4.85 -8.68
N ASP A 76 -5.35 5.74 -7.69
CA ASP A 76 -4.22 6.22 -6.88
C ASP A 76 -3.55 5.06 -6.12
N VAL A 77 -4.33 4.16 -5.52
CA VAL A 77 -3.86 2.98 -4.80
C VAL A 77 -3.13 2.01 -5.74
N VAL A 78 -3.71 1.72 -6.91
CA VAL A 78 -3.11 0.79 -7.89
C VAL A 78 -1.80 1.37 -8.44
N GLU A 79 -1.77 2.67 -8.76
CA GLU A 79 -0.56 3.34 -9.21
C GLU A 79 0.51 3.36 -8.11
N PHE A 80 0.12 3.69 -6.88
CA PHE A 80 1.00 3.70 -5.73
C PHE A 80 1.60 2.31 -5.46
N LEU A 81 0.79 1.26 -5.47
CA LEU A 81 1.26 -0.11 -5.28
C LEU A 81 2.23 -0.53 -6.39
N SER A 82 1.93 -0.17 -7.65
CA SER A 82 2.82 -0.44 -8.78
C SER A 82 4.19 0.23 -8.60
N GLN A 83 4.20 1.50 -8.15
CA GLN A 83 5.43 2.21 -7.82
C GLN A 83 6.15 1.61 -6.61
N ALA A 84 5.40 1.24 -5.57
CA ALA A 84 5.94 0.63 -4.35
C ALA A 84 6.62 -0.72 -4.65
N VAL A 85 6.03 -1.54 -5.52
CA VAL A 85 6.62 -2.79 -5.99
C VAL A 85 7.88 -2.53 -6.81
N SER A 86 7.83 -1.58 -7.76
CA SER A 86 8.99 -1.19 -8.57
C SER A 86 10.17 -0.69 -7.72
N LYS A 87 9.88 0.10 -6.67
CA LYS A 87 10.87 0.57 -5.69
C LYS A 87 11.25 -0.50 -4.65
N ARG A 88 10.73 -1.72 -4.78
CA ARG A 88 10.89 -2.84 -3.84
C ARG A 88 10.59 -2.45 -2.39
N TRP A 89 9.45 -1.80 -2.17
CA TRP A 89 8.89 -1.52 -0.85
C TRP A 89 7.91 -2.60 -0.42
N VAL A 90 7.10 -3.03 -1.39
CA VAL A 90 6.05 -4.03 -1.26
C VAL A 90 6.40 -5.20 -2.19
N GLU A 91 6.03 -6.40 -1.79
CA GLU A 91 6.09 -7.60 -2.59
C GLU A 91 4.70 -8.24 -2.70
N TRP A 92 4.45 -8.92 -3.82
CA TRP A 92 3.21 -9.69 -4.00
C TRP A 92 3.38 -11.06 -3.36
N VAL A 93 2.53 -11.37 -2.39
CA VAL A 93 2.46 -12.71 -1.83
C VAL A 93 1.60 -13.56 -2.74
N LEU A 94 2.21 -14.58 -3.36
CA LEU A 94 1.48 -15.59 -4.09
C LEU A 94 0.79 -16.53 -3.08
N PRO A 95 -0.48 -16.90 -3.28
CA PRO A 95 -1.06 -18.01 -2.54
C PRO A 95 -0.27 -19.27 -2.88
N ALA A 96 0.14 -20.02 -1.85
CA ALA A 96 0.81 -21.31 -1.98
C ALA A 96 -0.13 -22.39 -2.54
#